data_AF-A0A7J7I386-F1
#
_entry.id   AF-A0A7J7I386-F1
#
_cell.length_a   1.000
_cell.length_b   1.000
_cell.length_c   1.000
_cell.angle_alpha   90.00
_cell.angle_beta   90.00
_cell.angle_gamma   90.00
#
_symmetry.space_group_name_H-M   'P 1'
#
loop_
_entity.id
_entity.type
_entity.pdbx_description
1 polymer ?
#
loop_
_entity_poly.entity_id
_entity_poly.type
_entity_poly.pdbx_seq_one_letter_code
_entity_poly.pdbx_strand_id
1 'polypeptide(L)'
;MENEHVQQRLMKAAEAGDISLLYGCIQDYPKILDSIDEIPFVDTPLHIAASVGHAHFALEMMRLMPSFGKKLNPQGLTPLDLALQSREGLSPSDPELQNMEELSPEDRDLRNRITSTISRLIKFDKELIRVKGRESLTPLHYVAEKGDIDLLAEFLCAYPESMVDRTIRDETALHIAVKNSKLQAFEVLLGCLRRIRKHHDVLGWKDDEDNTLLHIAVSTSQTQACHLSILWFSL
;
A
#
# COMPACT_ATOMS: atom_id res chain seq x y z
N MET A 1 24.84 11.70 -19.90
CA MET A 1 26.12 11.45 -19.21
C MET A 1 26.19 12.11 -17.83
N GLU A 2 26.27 13.45 -17.70
CA GLU A 2 26.44 14.08 -16.36
C GLU A 2 25.19 13.95 -15.47
N ASN A 3 23.98 14.19 -16.00
CA ASN A 3 22.72 13.97 -15.28
C ASN A 3 22.57 12.49 -14.83
N GLU A 4 22.78 11.52 -15.72
CA GLU A 4 22.63 10.09 -15.41
C GLU A 4 23.56 9.64 -14.27
N HIS A 5 24.79 10.18 -14.20
CA HIS A 5 25.72 9.87 -13.12
C HIS A 5 25.24 10.43 -11.78
N VAL A 6 24.74 11.67 -11.75
CA VAL A 6 24.17 12.28 -10.55
C VAL A 6 22.90 11.55 -10.12
N GLN A 7 22.03 11.18 -11.07
CA GLN A 7 20.85 10.37 -10.80
C GLN A 7 21.22 9.02 -10.19
N GLN A 8 22.22 8.31 -10.73
CA GLN A 8 22.67 7.04 -10.16
C GLN A 8 23.21 7.19 -8.73
N ARG A 9 23.97 8.26 -8.46
CA ARG A 9 24.44 8.59 -7.10
C ARG A 9 23.27 8.89 -6.16
N LEU A 10 22.25 9.60 -6.63
CA LEU A 10 21.04 9.90 -5.87
C LEU A 10 20.25 8.62 -5.52
N MET A 11 20.17 7.66 -6.45
CA MET A 11 19.54 6.36 -6.17
C MET A 11 20.31 5.57 -5.10
N LYS A 12 21.66 5.59 -5.14
CA LYS A 12 22.49 4.99 -4.09
C LYS A 12 22.33 5.70 -2.73
N ALA A 13 22.15 7.02 -2.74
CA ALA A 13 21.86 7.77 -1.52
C ALA A 13 20.55 7.30 -0.88
N ALA A 14 19.52 7.05 -1.68
CA ALA A 14 18.25 6.51 -1.20
C ALA A 14 18.38 5.08 -0.64
N GLU A 15 19.16 4.23 -1.32
CA GLU A 15 19.45 2.86 -0.88
C GLU A 15 20.20 2.82 0.46
N ALA A 16 21.10 3.77 0.70
CA ALA A 16 21.85 3.88 1.96
C ALA A 16 21.13 4.74 3.02
N GLY A 17 20.06 5.46 2.65
CA GLY A 17 19.43 6.48 3.49
C GLY A 17 20.32 7.70 3.79
N ASP A 18 21.28 8.01 2.92
CA ASP A 18 22.26 9.08 3.11
C ASP A 18 21.72 10.45 2.64
N ILE A 19 21.22 11.23 3.61
CA ILE A 19 20.71 12.59 3.36
C ILE A 19 21.83 13.55 2.94
N SER A 20 23.07 13.35 3.39
CA SER A 20 24.19 14.23 3.01
C SER A 20 24.52 14.07 1.54
N LEU A 21 24.55 12.82 1.05
CA LEU A 21 24.76 12.52 -0.36
C LEU A 21 23.60 13.00 -1.24
N LEU A 22 22.35 12.94 -0.75
CA LEU A 22 21.19 13.56 -1.41
C LEU A 22 21.44 15.05 -1.67
N TYR A 23 21.80 15.81 -0.64
CA TYR A 23 22.06 17.25 -0.80
C TYR A 23 23.30 17.53 -1.66
N GLY A 24 24.32 16.68 -1.61
CA GLY A 24 25.45 16.74 -2.55
C GLY A 24 25.02 16.56 -4.00
N CYS A 25 24.12 15.62 -4.29
CA CYS A 25 23.57 15.43 -5.65
C CYS A 25 22.74 16.64 -6.12
N ILE A 26 21.99 17.28 -5.20
CA ILE A 26 21.26 18.52 -5.51
C ILE A 26 22.22 19.68 -5.78
N GLN A 27 23.34 19.78 -5.06
CA GLN A 27 24.36 20.80 -5.33
C GLN A 27 25.03 20.58 -6.70
N ASP A 28 25.39 19.33 -7.00
CA ASP A 28 26.01 18.96 -8.27
C ASP A 28 25.05 19.18 -9.46
N TYR A 29 23.75 18.91 -9.29
CA TYR A 29 22.73 19.19 -10.29
C TYR A 29 21.41 19.67 -9.66
N PRO A 30 21.19 21.00 -9.54
CA PRO A 30 20.03 21.57 -8.83
C PRO A 30 18.66 21.18 -9.36
N LYS A 31 18.55 20.78 -10.63
CA LYS A 31 17.30 20.36 -11.27
C LYS A 31 17.08 18.84 -11.27
N ILE A 32 17.90 18.07 -10.54
CA ILE A 32 17.84 16.61 -10.57
C ILE A 32 16.45 16.09 -10.20
N LEU A 33 15.83 16.62 -9.14
CA LEU A 33 14.51 16.18 -8.68
C LEU A 33 13.42 16.53 -9.70
N ASP A 34 13.43 17.75 -10.23
CA ASP A 34 12.49 18.20 -11.27
C ASP A 34 12.59 17.32 -12.52
N SER A 35 13.81 17.00 -12.96
CA SER A 35 14.02 16.17 -14.15
C SER A 35 13.48 14.74 -14.02
N ILE A 36 13.49 14.19 -12.79
CA ILE A 36 12.86 12.91 -12.48
C ILE A 36 11.34 13.10 -12.42
N ASP A 37 10.86 14.18 -11.81
CA ASP A 37 9.42 14.45 -11.66
C ASP A 37 8.71 14.71 -12.99
N GLU A 38 9.42 15.16 -14.02
CA GLU A 38 8.87 15.30 -15.37
C GLU A 38 8.54 13.94 -16.02
N ILE A 39 9.15 12.84 -15.57
CA ILE A 39 8.93 11.51 -16.14
C ILE A 39 7.64 10.90 -15.53
N PRO A 40 6.61 10.56 -16.33
CA PRO A 40 5.33 10.10 -15.80
C PRO A 40 5.42 8.80 -14.98
N PHE A 41 6.18 7.82 -15.49
CA PHE A 41 6.44 6.54 -14.83
C PHE A 41 7.95 6.35 -14.64
N VAL A 42 8.42 6.38 -13.40
CA VAL A 42 9.85 6.37 -13.09
C VAL A 42 10.12 5.83 -11.69
N ASP A 43 11.20 5.08 -11.54
CA ASP A 43 11.73 4.79 -10.21
C ASP A 43 12.31 6.06 -9.62
N THR A 44 11.67 6.56 -8.56
CA THR A 44 12.16 7.73 -7.82
C THR A 44 13.03 7.28 -6.64
N PRO A 45 13.87 8.17 -6.10
CA PRO A 45 14.60 7.90 -4.85
C PRO A 45 13.65 7.53 -3.69
N LEU A 46 12.41 8.02 -3.69
CA LEU A 46 11.42 7.69 -2.67
C LEU A 46 10.96 6.23 -2.76
N HIS A 47 10.85 5.65 -3.96
CA HIS A 47 10.53 4.22 -4.14
C HIS A 47 11.55 3.33 -3.43
N ILE A 48 12.84 3.62 -3.62
CA ILE A 48 13.96 2.88 -3.01
C ILE A 48 13.99 3.09 -1.49
N ALA A 49 13.93 4.35 -1.04
CA ALA A 49 14.00 4.63 0.40
C ALA A 49 12.81 4.02 1.17
N ALA A 50 11.63 3.96 0.55
CA ALA A 50 10.45 3.34 1.14
C ALA A 50 10.58 1.81 1.24
N SER A 51 11.04 1.12 0.17
CA SER A 51 11.20 -0.34 0.14
C SER A 51 12.28 -0.86 1.11
N VAL A 52 13.34 -0.08 1.33
CA VAL A 52 14.44 -0.42 2.26
C VAL A 52 14.17 0.08 3.70
N GLY A 53 13.08 0.81 3.92
CA GLY A 53 12.70 1.29 5.25
C GLY A 53 13.58 2.43 5.79
N HIS A 54 14.06 3.32 4.92
CA HIS A 54 14.83 4.52 5.30
C HIS A 54 13.89 5.72 5.55
N ALA A 55 13.10 5.66 6.63
CA ALA A 55 12.07 6.66 6.94
C ALA A 55 12.55 8.12 6.93
N HIS A 56 13.75 8.42 7.44
CA HIS A 56 14.27 9.79 7.47
C HIS A 56 14.54 10.32 6.07
N PHE A 57 15.19 9.52 5.22
CA PHE A 57 15.41 9.87 3.83
C PHE A 57 14.09 10.01 3.07
N ALA A 58 13.16 9.06 3.27
CA ALA A 58 11.86 9.07 2.62
C ALA A 58 11.05 10.34 2.97
N LEU A 59 11.01 10.72 4.25
CA LEU A 59 10.33 11.95 4.67
C LEU A 59 11.03 13.22 4.20
N GLU A 60 12.37 13.23 4.17
CA GLU A 60 13.11 14.36 3.61
C GLU A 60 12.80 14.53 2.12
N MET A 61 12.68 13.42 1.40
CA MET A 61 12.31 13.44 0.00
C MET A 61 10.86 13.86 -0.22
N MET A 62 9.93 13.45 0.63
CA MET A 62 8.55 13.98 0.60
C MET A 62 8.47 15.49 0.89
N ARG A 63 9.40 16.06 1.66
CA ARG A 63 9.45 17.51 1.91
C ARG A 63 10.01 18.27 0.71
N LEU A 64 11.05 17.73 0.09
CA LEU A 64 11.71 18.35 -1.07
C LEU A 64 10.87 18.20 -2.35
N MET A 65 10.25 17.04 -2.56
CA MET A 65 9.48 16.71 -3.74
C MET A 65 8.23 15.87 -3.39
N PRO A 66 7.14 16.49 -2.90
CA PRO A 66 5.93 15.77 -2.50
C PRO A 66 5.28 14.93 -3.61
N SER A 67 5.41 15.36 -4.88
CA SER A 67 4.88 14.64 -6.05
C SER A 67 5.42 13.22 -6.17
N PHE A 68 6.65 12.96 -5.70
CA PHE A 68 7.23 11.62 -5.69
C PHE A 68 6.42 10.62 -4.88
N GLY A 69 5.66 11.05 -3.87
CA GLY A 69 4.79 10.15 -3.09
C GLY A 69 3.68 9.51 -3.93
N LYS A 70 3.26 10.18 -5.01
CA LYS A 70 2.17 9.74 -5.91
C LYS A 70 2.68 9.27 -7.26
N LYS A 71 3.99 9.34 -7.51
CA LYS A 71 4.61 8.84 -8.73
C LYS A 71 4.49 7.32 -8.78
N LEU A 72 4.24 6.81 -9.98
CA LEU A 72 4.26 5.40 -10.26
C LEU A 72 5.59 5.04 -10.90
N ASN A 73 6.15 3.90 -10.54
CA ASN A 73 7.27 3.32 -11.26
C ASN A 73 6.80 2.59 -12.54
N PRO A 74 7.70 2.04 -13.38
CA PRO A 74 7.32 1.31 -14.60
C PRO A 74 6.42 0.08 -14.37
N GLN A 75 6.38 -0.45 -13.14
CA GLN A 75 5.47 -1.55 -12.76
C GLN A 75 4.08 -1.04 -12.32
N GLY A 76 3.88 0.28 -12.28
CA GLY A 76 2.65 0.93 -11.86
C GLY A 76 2.48 0.97 -10.34
N LEU A 77 3.58 0.93 -9.57
CA LEU A 77 3.57 0.92 -8.11
C LEU A 77 4.02 2.27 -7.57
N THR A 78 3.39 2.72 -6.49
CA THR A 78 3.84 3.88 -5.71
C THR A 78 4.98 3.50 -4.75
N PRO A 79 5.67 4.47 -4.13
CA PRO A 79 6.60 4.17 -3.05
C PRO A 79 5.96 3.44 -1.87
N LEU A 80 4.70 3.75 -1.55
CA LEU A 80 3.96 3.07 -0.49
C LEU A 80 3.68 1.60 -0.86
N ASP A 81 3.33 1.32 -2.12
CA ASP A 81 3.12 -0.05 -2.60
C ASP A 81 4.40 -0.88 -2.52
N LEU A 82 5.56 -0.32 -2.88
CA LEU A 82 6.84 -1.03 -2.75
C LEU A 82 7.20 -1.31 -1.30
N ALA A 83 6.96 -0.36 -0.38
CA ALA A 83 7.16 -0.62 1.05
C ALA A 83 6.28 -1.79 1.54
N LEU A 84 5.02 -1.84 1.09
CA LEU A 84 4.11 -2.94 1.42
C LEU A 84 4.58 -4.28 0.84
N GLN A 85 5.00 -4.32 -0.42
CA GLN A 85 5.51 -5.55 -1.06
C GLN A 85 6.81 -6.03 -0.41
N SER A 86 7.74 -5.14 -0.09
CA SER A 86 8.99 -5.49 0.58
C SER A 86 8.77 -6.02 1.99
N ARG A 87 7.79 -5.47 2.73
CA ARG A 87 7.39 -6.00 4.04
C ARG A 87 6.81 -7.43 3.94
N GLU A 88 5.99 -7.68 2.92
CA GLU A 88 5.33 -8.99 2.71
C GLU A 88 6.29 -10.07 2.22
N GLY A 89 7.28 -9.74 1.40
CA GLY A 89 8.33 -10.68 1.01
C GLY A 89 9.15 -11.23 2.19
N LEU A 90 9.02 -10.60 3.36
CA LEU A 90 9.58 -11.04 4.64
C LEU A 90 8.55 -11.79 5.51
N SER A 91 7.40 -12.19 4.98
CA SER A 91 6.45 -13.07 5.67
C SER A 91 6.61 -14.50 5.14
N PRO A 92 6.57 -15.54 5.98
CA PRO A 92 6.46 -16.90 5.49
C PRO A 92 5.15 -17.04 4.70
N SER A 93 5.27 -17.44 3.44
CA SER A 93 4.17 -17.47 2.45
C SER A 93 3.08 -18.49 2.78
N ASP A 94 3.38 -19.49 3.59
CA ASP A 94 2.48 -20.61 3.90
C ASP A 94 2.15 -20.69 5.41
N PRO A 95 0.89 -20.48 5.81
CA PRO A 95 0.45 -20.64 7.20
C PRO A 95 0.48 -22.11 7.69
N GLU A 96 0.65 -23.08 6.79
CA GLU A 96 0.81 -24.51 7.11
C GLU A 96 2.27 -24.90 7.45
N LEU A 97 3.24 -24.03 7.14
CA LEU A 97 4.64 -24.18 7.58
C LEU A 97 4.84 -23.63 9.01
N GLN A 98 3.96 -24.04 9.93
CA GLN A 98 4.05 -23.77 11.38
C GLN A 98 5.29 -24.37 12.06
N ASN A 99 6.18 -25.01 11.31
CA ASN A 99 7.53 -25.34 11.73
C ASN A 99 8.49 -24.20 11.36
N MET A 100 8.26 -23.09 12.04
CA MET A 100 9.10 -21.90 12.27
C MET A 100 10.51 -21.93 11.68
N GLU A 101 10.69 -21.27 10.54
CA GLU A 101 11.87 -20.42 10.41
C GLU A 101 11.47 -19.06 10.96
N GLU A 102 11.69 -18.86 12.27
CA GLU A 102 11.55 -17.56 12.89
C GLU A 102 12.41 -16.58 12.09
N LEU A 103 11.83 -15.47 11.62
CA LEU A 103 12.53 -14.43 10.88
C LEU A 103 13.89 -14.16 11.51
N SER A 104 14.95 -14.10 10.69
CA SER A 104 16.27 -13.75 11.20
C SER A 104 16.19 -12.40 11.94
N PRO A 105 17.05 -12.16 12.94
CA PRO A 105 17.07 -10.87 13.63
C PRO A 105 17.18 -9.68 12.67
N GLU A 106 17.90 -9.85 11.55
CA GLU A 106 18.08 -8.84 10.51
C GLU A 106 16.80 -8.61 9.71
N ASP A 107 16.11 -9.68 9.27
CA ASP A 107 14.85 -9.56 8.53
C ASP A 107 13.75 -8.96 9.41
N ARG A 108 13.73 -9.28 10.70
CA ARG A 108 12.81 -8.68 11.67
C ARG A 108 13.08 -7.19 11.86
N ASP A 109 14.35 -6.78 11.97
CA ASP A 109 14.71 -5.35 12.05
C ASP A 109 14.30 -4.60 10.78
N LEU A 110 14.58 -5.18 9.60
CA LEU A 110 14.17 -4.62 8.33
C LEU A 110 12.64 -4.48 8.24
N ARG A 111 11.88 -5.52 8.60
CA ARG A 111 10.41 -5.48 8.64
C ARG A 111 9.89 -4.36 9.54
N ASN A 112 10.51 -4.16 10.71
CA ASN A 112 10.15 -3.10 11.65
C ASN A 112 10.48 -1.71 11.10
N ARG A 113 11.63 -1.55 10.44
CA ARG A 113 12.02 -0.30 9.77
C ARG A 113 11.08 0.07 8.63
N ILE A 114 10.70 -0.91 7.80
CA ILE A 114 9.73 -0.72 6.71
C ILE A 114 8.36 -0.34 7.31
N THR A 115 7.91 -1.02 8.36
CA THR A 115 6.66 -0.69 9.06
C THR A 115 6.67 0.74 9.59
N SER A 116 7.75 1.14 10.27
CA SER A 116 7.95 2.51 10.74
C SER A 116 7.92 3.53 9.58
N THR A 117 8.47 3.16 8.42
CA THR A 117 8.46 4.00 7.22
C THR A 117 7.04 4.17 6.67
N ILE A 118 6.28 3.07 6.51
CA ILE A 118 4.86 3.08 6.09
C ILE A 118 4.04 4.02 6.98
N SER A 119 4.09 3.81 8.30
CA SER A 119 3.35 4.64 9.26
C SER A 119 3.72 6.11 9.18
N ARG A 120 5.00 6.43 8.93
CA ARG A 120 5.48 7.82 8.82
C ARG A 120 5.05 8.47 7.50
N LEU A 121 5.06 7.75 6.39
CA LEU A 121 4.58 8.24 5.09
C LEU A 121 3.09 8.58 5.17
N ILE A 122 2.27 7.69 5.74
CA ILE A 122 0.82 7.88 5.89
C ILE A 122 0.49 9.05 6.81
N LYS A 123 1.21 9.18 7.93
CA LYS A 123 1.06 10.34 8.84
C LYS A 123 1.45 11.65 8.17
N PHE A 124 2.39 11.61 7.22
CA PHE A 124 2.80 12.79 6.47
C PHE A 124 1.78 13.18 5.40
N ASP A 125 1.34 12.22 4.57
CA ASP A 125 0.28 12.41 3.59
C ASP A 125 -0.66 11.20 3.57
N LYS A 126 -1.86 11.38 4.13
CA LYS A 126 -2.89 10.32 4.17
C LYS A 126 -3.53 10.05 2.80
N GLU A 127 -3.41 10.97 1.84
CA GLU A 127 -3.93 10.78 0.48
C GLU A 127 -3.17 9.68 -0.27
N LEU A 128 -1.98 9.31 0.20
CA LEU A 128 -1.22 8.18 -0.34
C LEU A 128 -2.02 6.86 -0.33
N ILE A 129 -2.92 6.68 0.64
CA ILE A 129 -3.78 5.49 0.76
C ILE A 129 -4.75 5.34 -0.42
N ARG A 130 -5.07 6.43 -1.14
CA ARG A 130 -5.99 6.43 -2.29
C ARG A 130 -5.29 6.49 -3.64
N VAL A 131 -3.97 6.59 -3.67
CA VAL A 131 -3.24 6.63 -4.94
C VAL A 131 -3.45 5.28 -5.63
N LYS A 132 -3.94 5.36 -6.87
CA LYS A 132 -4.25 4.21 -7.70
C LYS A 132 -3.03 3.84 -8.53
N GLY A 133 -2.47 2.67 -8.24
CA GLY A 133 -1.41 2.06 -9.04
C GLY A 133 -1.95 1.24 -10.21
N ARG A 134 -1.21 0.19 -10.57
CA ARG A 134 -1.58 -0.80 -11.58
C ARG A 134 -2.97 -1.38 -11.29
N GLU A 135 -3.77 -1.56 -12.33
CA GLU A 135 -5.16 -2.04 -12.24
C GLU A 135 -6.08 -1.17 -11.35
N SER A 136 -5.70 0.09 -11.13
CA SER A 136 -6.39 0.99 -10.19
C SER A 136 -6.44 0.47 -8.76
N LEU A 137 -5.51 -0.41 -8.37
CA LEU A 137 -5.36 -0.87 -7.00
C LEU A 137 -4.87 0.29 -6.12
N THR A 138 -5.45 0.39 -4.94
CA THR A 138 -4.95 1.29 -3.89
C THR A 138 -4.20 0.46 -2.84
N PRO A 139 -3.34 1.08 -2.02
CA PRO A 139 -2.70 0.41 -0.89
C PRO A 139 -3.68 -0.34 0.03
N LEU A 140 -4.89 0.17 0.25
CA LEU A 140 -5.92 -0.51 1.05
C LEU A 140 -6.37 -1.84 0.41
N HIS A 141 -6.52 -1.88 -0.92
CA HIS A 141 -6.86 -3.11 -1.65
C HIS A 141 -5.78 -4.18 -1.45
N TYR A 142 -4.51 -3.81 -1.57
CA TYR A 142 -3.38 -4.72 -1.36
C TYR A 142 -3.37 -5.30 0.06
N VAL A 143 -3.52 -4.44 1.07
CA VAL A 143 -3.54 -4.86 2.48
C VAL A 143 -4.73 -5.80 2.77
N ALA A 144 -5.90 -5.54 2.17
CA ALA A 144 -7.06 -6.42 2.26
C ALA A 144 -6.83 -7.78 1.55
N GLU A 145 -6.13 -7.80 0.41
CA GLU A 145 -5.74 -9.01 -0.30
C GLU A 145 -4.81 -9.89 0.54
N LYS A 146 -3.82 -9.29 1.21
CA LYS A 146 -2.87 -10.02 2.07
C LYS A 146 -3.51 -10.45 3.40
N GLY A 147 -4.46 -9.66 3.90
CA GLY A 147 -5.14 -9.89 5.16
C GLY A 147 -4.33 -9.37 6.36
N ASP A 148 -3.49 -8.35 6.16
CA ASP A 148 -2.72 -7.73 7.23
C ASP A 148 -3.62 -6.79 8.03
N ILE A 149 -4.14 -7.31 9.14
CA ILE A 149 -5.15 -6.63 9.96
C ILE A 149 -4.63 -5.35 10.62
N ASP A 150 -3.35 -5.33 10.98
CA ASP A 150 -2.74 -4.19 11.66
C ASP A 150 -2.61 -3.00 10.70
N LEU A 151 -2.08 -3.23 9.50
CA LEU A 151 -2.03 -2.20 8.47
C LEU A 151 -3.42 -1.78 7.99
N LEU A 152 -4.35 -2.74 7.89
CA LEU A 152 -5.72 -2.45 7.49
C LEU A 152 -6.37 -1.48 8.49
N ALA A 153 -6.24 -1.77 9.78
CA ALA A 153 -6.74 -0.90 10.84
C ALA A 153 -6.04 0.46 10.83
N GLU A 154 -4.72 0.51 10.64
CA GLU A 154 -3.97 1.77 10.53
C GLU A 154 -4.48 2.64 9.37
N PHE A 155 -4.67 2.06 8.18
CA PHE A 155 -5.10 2.79 6.99
C PHE A 155 -6.52 3.31 7.14
N LEU A 156 -7.43 2.49 7.68
CA LEU A 156 -8.82 2.89 7.92
C LEU A 156 -8.94 3.95 9.03
N CYS A 157 -8.05 3.94 10.02
CA CYS A 157 -7.97 5.02 11.01
C CYS A 157 -7.47 6.33 10.40
N ALA A 158 -6.53 6.26 9.45
CA ALA A 158 -5.98 7.45 8.79
C ALA A 158 -6.92 8.02 7.70
N TYR A 159 -7.58 7.14 6.94
CA TYR A 159 -8.41 7.51 5.78
C TYR A 159 -9.61 6.57 5.58
N PRO A 160 -10.68 6.68 6.38
CA PRO A 160 -11.83 5.78 6.32
C PRO A 160 -12.58 5.82 4.98
N GLU A 161 -12.57 6.95 4.29
CA GLU A 161 -13.25 7.10 2.99
C GLU A 161 -12.58 6.26 1.87
N SER A 162 -11.39 5.69 2.08
CA SER A 162 -10.70 4.85 1.08
C SER A 162 -11.38 3.50 0.85
N MET A 163 -12.28 3.07 1.74
CA MET A 163 -13.02 1.80 1.60
C MET A 163 -13.90 1.71 0.35
N VAL A 164 -14.32 2.87 -0.18
CA VAL A 164 -15.18 2.94 -1.38
C VAL A 164 -14.38 3.11 -2.67
N ASP A 165 -13.05 3.15 -2.59
CA ASP A 165 -12.23 3.09 -3.79
C ASP A 165 -12.48 1.77 -4.53
N ARG A 166 -12.42 1.85 -5.86
CA ARG A 166 -12.66 0.73 -6.76
C ARG A 166 -11.49 0.52 -7.69
N THR A 167 -11.16 -0.75 -7.93
CA THR A 167 -10.19 -1.17 -8.95
C THR A 167 -10.76 -0.98 -10.36
N ILE A 168 -9.99 -1.34 -11.40
CA ILE A 168 -10.47 -1.34 -12.79
C ILE A 168 -11.57 -2.39 -13.04
N ARG A 169 -11.65 -3.40 -12.16
CA ARG A 169 -12.70 -4.43 -12.15
C ARG A 169 -13.88 -4.05 -11.26
N ASP A 170 -13.97 -2.79 -10.87
CA ASP A 170 -15.03 -2.29 -9.99
C ASP A 170 -15.08 -2.95 -8.59
N GLU A 171 -14.03 -3.68 -8.20
CA GLU A 171 -13.91 -4.34 -6.89
C GLU A 171 -13.54 -3.32 -5.80
N THR A 172 -14.17 -3.41 -4.63
CA THR A 172 -13.75 -2.69 -3.41
C THR A 172 -12.84 -3.56 -2.55
N ALA A 173 -12.22 -3.00 -1.51
CA ALA A 173 -11.44 -3.76 -0.54
C ALA A 173 -12.24 -4.92 0.12
N LEU A 174 -13.57 -4.77 0.27
CA LEU A 174 -14.45 -5.85 0.74
C LEU A 174 -14.49 -7.02 -0.25
N HIS A 175 -14.66 -6.74 -1.55
CA HIS A 175 -14.66 -7.76 -2.60
C HIS A 175 -13.33 -8.52 -2.60
N ILE A 176 -12.21 -7.79 -2.52
CA ILE A 176 -10.88 -8.40 -2.50
C ILE A 176 -10.67 -9.29 -1.26
N ALA A 177 -11.05 -8.83 -0.06
CA ALA A 177 -10.90 -9.61 1.16
C ALA A 177 -11.69 -10.94 1.08
N VAL A 178 -12.93 -10.90 0.58
CA VAL A 178 -13.73 -12.12 0.39
C VAL A 178 -13.13 -12.97 -0.72
N LYS A 179 -12.80 -12.42 -1.90
CA LYS A 179 -12.21 -13.20 -3.00
C LYS A 179 -10.93 -13.96 -2.61
N ASN A 180 -10.16 -13.42 -1.67
CA ASN A 180 -8.91 -14.02 -1.16
C ASN A 180 -9.07 -14.77 0.19
N SER A 181 -10.30 -15.04 0.61
CA SER A 181 -10.60 -15.78 1.86
C SER A 181 -10.02 -15.14 3.13
N LYS A 182 -9.89 -13.81 3.15
CA LYS A 182 -9.37 -13.04 4.28
C LYS A 182 -10.49 -12.59 5.22
N LEU A 183 -11.10 -13.56 5.91
CA LEU A 183 -12.28 -13.33 6.76
C LEU A 183 -12.06 -12.23 7.83
N GLN A 184 -10.92 -12.23 8.52
CA GLN A 184 -10.63 -11.21 9.54
C GLN A 184 -10.52 -9.80 8.93
N ALA A 185 -9.92 -9.68 7.74
CA ALA A 185 -9.82 -8.40 7.04
C ALA A 185 -11.21 -7.90 6.62
N PHE A 186 -12.05 -8.82 6.13
CA PHE A 186 -13.45 -8.55 5.83
C PHE A 186 -14.22 -8.06 7.08
N GLU A 187 -14.05 -8.70 8.24
CA GLU A 187 -14.70 -8.28 9.49
C GLU A 187 -14.28 -6.87 9.93
N VAL A 188 -13.00 -6.53 9.80
CA VAL A 188 -12.50 -5.17 10.11
C VAL A 188 -13.08 -4.13 9.16
N LEU A 189 -13.09 -4.40 7.85
CA LEU A 189 -13.69 -3.52 6.84
C LEU A 189 -15.19 -3.32 7.10
N LEU A 190 -15.92 -4.41 7.33
CA LEU A 190 -17.36 -4.36 7.63
C LEU A 190 -17.62 -3.58 8.92
N GLY A 191 -16.83 -3.83 9.97
CA GLY A 191 -16.89 -3.10 11.23
C GLY A 191 -16.65 -1.60 11.07
N CYS A 192 -15.72 -1.21 10.20
CA CYS A 192 -15.45 0.19 9.88
C CYS A 192 -16.61 0.85 9.12
N LEU A 193 -17.19 0.16 8.13
CA LEU A 193 -18.37 0.62 7.39
C LEU A 193 -19.57 0.95 8.28
N ARG A 194 -19.80 0.14 9.34
CA ARG A 194 -20.85 0.43 10.34
C ARG A 194 -20.63 1.77 11.07
N ARG A 195 -19.37 2.21 11.22
CA ARG A 195 -19.01 3.42 11.98
C ARG A 195 -19.11 4.69 11.14
N ILE A 196 -18.74 4.64 9.86
CA ILE A 196 -18.67 5.83 8.99
C ILE A 196 -20.07 6.35 8.62
N ARG A 197 -21.12 5.51 8.70
CA ARG A 197 -22.53 5.85 8.43
C ARG A 197 -22.78 6.53 7.06
N LYS A 198 -21.87 6.30 6.12
CA LYS A 198 -21.97 6.71 4.72
C LYS A 198 -21.76 5.48 3.85
N HIS A 199 -22.33 5.49 2.65
CA HIS A 199 -22.17 4.43 1.65
C HIS A 199 -22.65 3.05 2.14
N HIS A 200 -23.82 2.99 2.78
CA HIS A 200 -24.42 1.74 3.27
C HIS A 200 -24.75 0.73 2.16
N ASP A 201 -24.79 1.19 0.91
CA ASP A 201 -25.05 0.45 -0.31
C ASP A 201 -23.82 -0.27 -0.88
N VAL A 202 -22.62 -0.03 -0.35
CA VAL A 202 -21.34 -0.60 -0.87
C VAL A 202 -21.36 -2.12 -0.97
N LEU A 203 -22.09 -2.81 -0.08
CA LEU A 203 -22.25 -4.27 -0.11
C LEU A 203 -23.10 -4.77 -1.28
N GLY A 204 -23.94 -3.91 -1.84
CA GLY A 204 -24.74 -4.17 -3.04
C GLY A 204 -24.07 -3.72 -4.33
N TRP A 205 -22.90 -3.07 -4.26
CA TRP A 205 -22.12 -2.77 -5.46
C TRP A 205 -21.64 -4.05 -6.12
N LYS A 206 -21.49 -3.99 -7.43
CA LYS A 206 -21.11 -5.11 -8.27
C LYS A 206 -19.77 -4.88 -8.92
N ASP A 207 -18.96 -5.91 -9.03
CA ASP A 207 -17.75 -5.89 -9.88
C ASP A 207 -18.10 -5.82 -11.38
N ASP A 208 -17.07 -5.84 -12.22
CA ASP A 208 -17.19 -5.81 -13.69
C ASP A 208 -17.83 -7.07 -14.29
N GLU A 209 -17.97 -8.14 -13.51
CA GLU A 209 -18.67 -9.39 -13.83
C GLU A 209 -20.10 -9.43 -13.26
N ASP A 210 -20.63 -8.28 -12.81
CA ASP A 210 -21.97 -8.15 -12.20
C ASP A 210 -22.13 -8.90 -10.85
N ASN A 211 -21.04 -9.37 -10.24
CA ASN A 211 -21.06 -10.07 -8.96
C ASN A 211 -21.09 -9.07 -7.79
N THR A 212 -22.05 -9.25 -6.89
CA THR A 212 -21.99 -8.60 -5.57
C THR A 212 -21.08 -9.37 -4.62
N LEU A 213 -20.72 -8.76 -3.50
CA LEU A 213 -19.99 -9.44 -2.43
C LEU A 213 -20.59 -10.80 -2.03
N LEU A 214 -21.94 -10.89 -1.98
CA LEU A 214 -22.62 -12.14 -1.64
C LEU A 214 -22.39 -13.23 -2.70
N HIS A 215 -22.34 -12.88 -3.98
CA HIS A 215 -22.03 -13.85 -5.05
C HIS A 215 -20.62 -14.43 -4.85
N ILE A 216 -19.64 -13.57 -4.55
CA ILE A 216 -18.25 -13.98 -4.29
C ILE A 216 -18.16 -14.85 -3.02
N ALA A 217 -18.85 -14.48 -1.94
CA ALA A 217 -18.85 -15.25 -0.70
C ALA A 217 -19.43 -16.66 -0.89
N VAL A 218 -20.49 -16.79 -1.70
CA VAL A 218 -21.09 -18.09 -2.05
C VAL A 218 -20.15 -18.90 -2.94
N SER A 219 -19.57 -18.30 -3.99
CA SER A 219 -18.68 -19.02 -4.91
C SER A 219 -17.39 -19.50 -4.26
N THR A 220 -16.88 -18.76 -3.27
CA THR A 220 -15.70 -19.12 -2.47
C THR A 220 -16.04 -19.97 -1.23
N SER A 221 -17.31 -20.37 -1.05
CA SER A 221 -17.77 -21.19 0.08
C SER A 221 -17.50 -20.59 1.48
N GLN A 222 -17.49 -19.26 1.60
CA GLN A 222 -17.27 -18.56 2.87
C GLN A 222 -18.58 -18.33 3.62
N THR A 223 -19.02 -19.35 4.33
CA THR A 223 -20.28 -19.34 5.10
C THR A 223 -20.40 -18.16 6.06
N GLN A 224 -19.32 -17.78 6.75
CA GLN A 224 -19.33 -16.64 7.67
C GLN A 224 -19.46 -15.29 6.93
N ALA A 225 -18.78 -15.13 5.80
CA ALA A 225 -18.90 -13.92 4.97
C ALA A 225 -20.32 -13.79 4.38
N CYS A 226 -20.92 -14.90 3.95
CA CYS A 226 -22.33 -14.94 3.54
C CYS A 226 -23.26 -14.48 4.67
N HIS A 227 -23.10 -15.06 5.87
CA HIS A 227 -23.94 -14.74 7.02
C HIS A 227 -23.85 -13.25 7.41
N LEU A 228 -22.63 -12.71 7.49
CA LEU A 228 -22.40 -11.29 7.79
C LEU A 228 -22.96 -10.36 6.70
N SER A 229 -22.87 -10.75 5.44
CA SER A 229 -23.43 -9.98 4.32
C SER A 229 -24.96 -9.96 4.34
N ILE A 230 -25.60 -11.09 4.65
CA ILE A 230 -27.07 -11.19 4.76
C ILE A 230 -27.57 -10.34 5.94
N LEU A 231 -26.91 -10.44 7.10
CA LEU A 231 -27.30 -9.68 8.29
C LEU A 231 -27.26 -8.17 8.05
N TRP A 232 -26.38 -7.67 7.18
CA TRP A 232 -26.33 -6.25 6.84
C TRP A 232 -27.63 -5.74 6.21
N PHE A 233 -28.23 -6.51 5.30
CA PHE A 233 -29.46 -6.12 4.62
C PHE A 233 -30.72 -6.27 5.49
N SER A 234 -30.58 -6.84 6.70
CA SER A 234 -31.68 -7.04 7.65
C SER A 234 -31.77 -5.97 8.75
N LEU A 235 -30.86 -4.99 8.74
CA LEU A 235 -30.78 -3.87 9.69
C LEU A 235 -31.14 -2.54 9.02
#